data_AF-A0A8X6XH27-F1
#
_entry.id   AF-A0A8X6XH27-F1
#
_cell.length_a   1.000
_cell.length_b   1.000
_cell.length_c   1.000
_cell.angle_alpha   90.00
_cell.angle_beta   90.00
_cell.angle_gamma   90.00
#
_symmetry.space_group_name_H-M   'P 1'
#
loop_
_entity.id
_entity.type
_entity.pdbx_description
1 polymer ?
#
loop_
_entity_poly.entity_id
_entity_poly.type
_entity_poly.pdbx_seq_one_letter_code
_entity_poly.pdbx_strand_id
1 'polypeptide(L)'
;MAFLSKCKKIDLCNLASEPRVSVTLEDKIIDLREKITSCTFFQDNEQFVEEMLDNIVDERKSLEVEAIKKIEWEDKCLADKRAFELEKLKLQAQNRR
;
A
#
# COMPACT_ATOMS: atom_id res chain seq x y z
N MET A 1 -1.30 17.28 17.45
CA MET A 1 -1.21 16.31 16.34
C MET A 1 -2.56 15.88 15.76
N ALA A 2 -3.30 16.80 15.12
CA ALA A 2 -4.59 16.48 14.50
C ALA A 2 -4.46 15.63 13.22
N PHE A 3 -3.32 15.70 12.54
CA PHE A 3 -3.04 14.98 11.28
C PHE A 3 -3.10 13.45 11.42
N LEU A 4 -2.77 12.89 12.61
CA LEU A 4 -2.87 11.46 12.90
C LEU A 4 -4.29 10.90 12.74
N SER A 5 -5.31 11.77 12.75
CA SER A 5 -6.70 11.39 12.54
C SER A 5 -7.01 10.91 11.12
N LYS A 6 -6.22 11.37 10.14
CA LYS A 6 -6.45 11.15 8.71
C LYS A 6 -5.81 9.86 8.18
N CYS A 7 -4.91 9.24 8.95
CA CYS A 7 -4.08 8.13 8.48
C CYS A 7 -4.64 6.76 8.90
N LYS A 8 -4.30 5.72 8.12
CA LYS A 8 -4.71 4.33 8.39
C LYS A 8 -3.90 3.77 9.56
N LYS A 9 -4.39 2.69 10.18
CA LYS A 9 -3.66 1.97 11.25
C LYS A 9 -2.23 1.60 10.83
N ILE A 10 -2.05 1.11 9.61
CA ILE A 10 -0.75 0.73 9.05
C ILE A 10 0.23 1.92 9.01
N ASP A 11 -0.25 3.11 8.65
CA ASP A 11 0.57 4.33 8.57
C ASP A 11 1.06 4.72 9.97
N LEU A 12 0.17 4.67 10.96
CA LEU A 12 0.48 4.95 12.36
C LEU A 12 1.44 3.91 12.96
N CYS A 13 1.28 2.63 12.60
CA CYS A 13 2.21 1.58 13.00
C CYS A 13 3.60 1.83 12.43
N ASN A 14 3.70 2.16 11.14
CA ASN A 14 4.99 2.46 10.50
C ASN A 14 5.65 3.68 11.13
N LEU A 15 4.89 4.75 11.36
CA LEU A 15 5.38 5.95 12.03
C LEU A 15 5.92 5.65 13.43
N ALA A 16 5.21 4.84 14.21
CA ALA A 16 5.60 4.48 15.57
C ALA A 16 6.61 3.31 15.65
N SER A 17 6.99 2.69 14.53
CA SER A 17 8.01 1.64 14.49
C SER A 17 9.44 2.21 14.49
N GLU A 18 9.64 3.44 13.99
CA GLU A 18 10.95 4.08 13.91
C GLU A 18 11.47 4.62 15.24
N PRO A 19 10.69 5.38 16.02
CA PRO A 19 11.05 5.67 17.39
C PRO A 19 10.75 4.42 18.24
N ARG A 20 11.47 4.26 19.35
CA ARG A 20 11.37 3.11 20.28
C ARG A 20 10.02 3.03 21.03
N VAL A 21 8.92 3.38 20.38
CA VAL A 21 7.56 3.20 20.85
C VAL A 21 7.20 1.74 20.64
N SER A 22 6.82 1.06 21.72
CA SER A 22 6.38 -0.32 21.65
C SER A 22 5.00 -0.38 20.97
N VAL A 23 5.03 -0.70 19.68
CA VAL A 23 3.84 -0.94 18.85
C VAL A 23 3.65 -2.44 18.69
N THR A 24 2.44 -2.90 18.94
CA THR A 24 2.01 -4.28 18.70
C THR A 24 0.94 -4.30 17.61
N LEU A 25 0.81 -5.43 16.91
CA LEU A 25 -0.25 -5.61 15.90
C LEU A 25 -1.67 -5.53 16.53
N GLU A 26 -1.77 -5.74 17.84
CA GLU A 26 -3.02 -5.72 18.60
C GLU A 26 -3.47 -4.30 18.98
N ASP A 27 -2.54 -3.33 18.98
CA ASP A 27 -2.85 -1.94 19.34
C ASP A 27 -3.97 -1.38 18.46
N LYS A 28 -4.97 -0.75 19.08
CA LYS A 28 -6.04 -0.06 18.35
C LYS A 28 -5.51 1.26 17.81
N ILE A 29 -6.20 1.83 16.82
CA ILE A 29 -5.87 3.16 16.26
C ILE A 29 -5.81 4.23 17.37
N ILE A 30 -6.69 4.15 18.35
CA ILE A 30 -6.71 5.08 19.49
C ILE A 30 -5.43 4.92 20.32
N ASP A 31 -5.09 3.69 20.70
CA ASP A 31 -3.88 3.37 21.46
C ASP A 31 -2.60 3.85 20.73
N LEU A 32 -2.53 3.66 19.41
CA LEU A 32 -1.42 4.15 18.59
C LEU A 32 -1.32 5.67 18.61
N ARG A 33 -2.45 6.37 18.44
CA ARG A 33 -2.49 7.84 18.51
C ARG A 33 -2.07 8.34 19.88
N GLU A 34 -2.52 7.70 20.94
CA GLU A 34 -2.13 8.05 22.31
C GLU A 34 -0.64 7.81 22.54
N LYS A 35 -0.10 6.65 22.15
CA LYS A 35 1.33 6.34 22.25
C LYS A 35 2.18 7.36 21.50
N ILE A 36 1.83 7.70 20.27
CA ILE A 36 2.53 8.73 19.47
C ILE A 36 2.44 10.09 20.17
N THR A 37 1.23 10.52 20.55
CA THR A 37 1.02 11.85 21.14
C THR A 37 1.63 11.97 22.54
N SER A 38 1.78 10.88 23.29
CA SER A 38 2.38 10.85 24.63
C SER A 38 3.90 10.81 24.63
N CYS A 39 4.52 10.50 23.50
CA CYS A 39 5.97 10.40 23.39
C CYS A 39 6.57 11.77 23.06
N THR A 40 7.52 12.19 23.90
CA THR A 40 8.14 13.52 23.82
C THR A 40 8.86 13.74 22.50
N PHE A 41 9.50 12.71 21.94
CA PHE A 41 10.14 12.80 20.62
C PHE A 41 9.19 13.31 19.55
N PHE A 42 7.97 12.76 19.52
CA PHE A 42 6.97 13.20 18.55
C PHE A 42 6.49 14.61 18.87
N GLN A 43 6.16 14.89 20.13
CA GLN A 43 5.68 16.22 20.56
C GLN A 43 6.66 17.35 20.20
N ASP A 44 7.95 17.14 20.46
CA ASP A 44 8.99 18.13 20.23
C ASP A 44 9.29 18.34 18.73
N ASN A 45 8.84 17.43 17.86
CA ASN A 45 9.15 17.43 16.43
C ASN A 45 7.88 17.37 15.55
N GLU A 46 6.77 17.96 15.99
CA GLU A 46 5.44 17.80 15.35
C GLU A 46 5.44 18.00 13.81
N GLN A 47 6.15 19.01 13.29
CA GLN A 47 6.25 19.25 11.85
C GLN A 47 6.98 18.12 11.10
N PHE A 48 8.11 17.66 11.63
CA PHE A 48 8.87 16.55 11.04
C PHE A 48 8.03 15.27 11.04
N VAL A 49 7.23 15.06 12.08
CA VAL A 49 6.34 13.90 12.21
C VAL A 49 5.21 13.94 11.19
N GLU A 50 4.67 15.13 10.92
CA GLU A 50 3.68 15.33 9.86
C GLU A 50 4.28 15.03 8.48
N GLU A 51 5.45 15.58 8.16
CA GLU A 51 6.16 15.32 6.89
C GLU A 51 6.52 13.84 6.71
N MET A 52 7.02 13.20 7.78
CA MET A 52 7.34 11.77 7.77
C MET A 52 6.09 10.92 7.52
N LEU A 53 4.97 11.28 8.15
CA LEU A 53 3.71 10.56 7.97
C LEU A 53 3.16 10.72 6.55
N ASP A 54 3.29 11.90 5.95
CA ASP A 54 2.90 12.14 4.56
C ASP A 54 3.72 11.27 3.60
N ASN A 55 5.04 11.16 3.81
CA ASN A 55 5.90 10.26 3.03
C ASN A 55 5.45 8.80 3.15
N ILE A 56 5.18 8.32 4.37
CA ILE A 56 4.67 6.95 4.61
C ILE A 56 3.36 6.72 3.86
N VAL A 57 2.44 7.67 3.93
CA VAL A 57 1.14 7.59 3.26
C VAL A 57 1.29 7.51 1.74
N ASP A 58 2.19 8.32 1.18
CA ASP A 58 2.41 8.38 -0.27
C ASP A 58 3.17 7.16 -0.79
N GLU A 59 4.16 6.64 -0.06
CA GLU A 59 4.80 5.36 -0.36
C GLU A 59 3.78 4.22 -0.41
N ARG A 60 2.89 4.15 0.60
CA ARG A 60 1.82 3.13 0.61
C ARG A 60 0.92 3.25 -0.62
N LYS A 61 0.49 4.46 -0.97
CA LYS A 61 -0.35 4.67 -2.17
C LYS A 61 0.40 4.28 -3.44
N SER A 62 1.68 4.61 -3.55
CA SER A 62 2.52 4.24 -4.69
C SER A 62 2.57 2.73 -4.88
N LEU A 63 2.81 1.99 -3.79
CA LEU A 63 2.81 0.52 -3.80
C LEU A 63 1.43 -0.08 -4.15
N GLU A 64 0.33 0.50 -3.63
CA GLU A 64 -1.03 0.10 -4.00
C GLU A 64 -1.27 0.26 -5.52
N VAL A 65 -0.82 1.38 -6.11
CA VAL A 65 -0.94 1.64 -7.55
C VAL A 65 -0.08 0.68 -8.38
N GLU A 66 1.17 0.42 -7.97
CA GLU A 66 2.05 -0.53 -8.67
C GLU A 66 1.48 -1.96 -8.64
N ALA A 67 0.93 -2.38 -7.50
CA ALA A 67 0.28 -3.68 -7.38
C ALA A 67 -0.91 -3.82 -8.34
N ILE A 68 -1.75 -2.79 -8.45
CA ILE A 68 -2.89 -2.79 -9.40
C ILE A 68 -2.39 -2.87 -10.83
N LYS A 69 -1.42 -2.05 -11.23
CA LYS A 69 -0.84 -2.07 -12.59
C LYS A 69 -0.25 -3.44 -12.95
N LYS A 70 0.39 -4.10 -11.99
CA LYS A 70 0.94 -5.44 -12.19
C LYS A 70 -0.16 -6.46 -12.46
N ILE A 71 -1.25 -6.43 -11.68
CA ILE A 71 -2.40 -7.31 -11.87
C ILE A 71 -3.04 -7.05 -13.25
N GLU A 72 -3.28 -5.79 -13.61
CA GLU A 72 -3.84 -5.42 -14.92
C GLU A 72 -2.97 -5.91 -16.09
N TRP A 73 -1.64 -5.81 -15.94
CA TRP A 73 -0.71 -6.31 -16.94
C TRP A 73 -0.74 -7.84 -17.06
N GLU A 74 -0.79 -8.56 -15.93
CA GLU A 74 -0.90 -10.03 -15.91
C GLU A 74 -2.20 -10.50 -16.58
N ASP A 75 -3.33 -9.86 -16.28
CA ASP A 75 -4.63 -10.14 -16.88
C ASP A 75 -4.63 -9.88 -18.40
N LYS A 76 -4.05 -8.75 -18.82
CA LYS A 76 -3.90 -8.44 -20.25
C LYS A 76 -3.03 -9.48 -20.95
N CYS A 77 -1.88 -9.85 -20.36
CA CYS A 77 -0.99 -10.87 -20.92
C CYS A 77 -1.70 -12.22 -21.06
N LEU A 78 -2.52 -12.59 -20.09
CA LEU A 78 -3.31 -13.82 -20.12
C LEU A 78 -4.40 -13.78 -21.22
N ALA A 79 -5.07 -12.64 -21.38
CA ALA A 79 -6.05 -12.45 -22.45
C ALA A 79 -5.41 -12.54 -23.83
N ASP A 80 -4.25 -11.91 -24.03
CA ASP A 80 -3.51 -11.94 -25.30
C ASP A 80 -3.07 -13.37 -25.66
N LYS A 81 -2.55 -14.13 -24.68
CA LYS A 81 -2.21 -15.55 -24.88
C LYS A 81 -3.41 -16.39 -25.29
N ARG A 82 -4.55 -16.22 -24.63
CA ARG A 82 -5.80 -16.93 -24.97
C ARG A 82 -6.30 -16.56 -26.37
N ALA A 83 -6.20 -15.29 -26.75
CA ALA A 83 -6.59 -14.82 -28.08
C ALA A 83 -5.71 -15.45 -29.17
N PHE A 84 -4.39 -15.48 -28.96
CA PHE A 84 -3.44 -16.11 -29.86
C PHE A 84 -3.68 -17.62 -30.04
N GLU A 85 -3.90 -18.35 -28.93
CA GLU A 85 -4.23 -19.79 -29.00
C GLU A 85 -5.52 -20.05 -29.77
N LEU A 86 -6.54 -19.22 -29.56
CA LEU A 86 -7.82 -19.33 -30.28
C LEU A 86 -7.62 -19.08 -31.79
N GLU A 87 -6.84 -18.08 -32.17
CA GLU A 87 -6.52 -17.80 -33.58
C GLU A 87 -5.76 -18.96 -34.23
N LYS A 88 -4.77 -19.53 -33.54
CA LYS A 88 -4.05 -20.72 -34.00
C LYS A 88 -5.00 -21.89 -34.27
N LEU A 89 -5.95 -22.15 -33.36
CA LEU A 89 -6.95 -23.20 -33.55
C LEU A 89 -7.88 -22.93 -34.74
N LYS A 90 -8.31 -21.68 -34.94
CA LYS A 90 -9.13 -21.28 -36.10
C LYS A 90 -8.41 -21.56 -37.42
N LEU A 91 -7.13 -21.17 -37.52
CA LEU A 91 -6.31 -21.43 -38.71
C LEU A 91 -6.13 -22.93 -38.96
N GLN A 92 -5.88 -23.72 -37.91
CA GLN A 92 -5.79 -25.18 -38.03
C GLN A 92 -7.11 -25.81 -38.49
N ALA A 93 -8.25 -25.31 -38.03
CA ALA A 93 -9.57 -25.78 -38.46
C ALA A 93 -9.87 -25.40 -39.92
N GLN A 94 -9.43 -24.23 -40.36
CA GLN A 94 -9.56 -23.80 -41.76
C GLN A 94 -8.67 -24.62 -42.71
N ASN A 95 -7.42 -24.89 -42.33
CA ASN A 95 -6.47 -25.66 -43.17
C ASN A 95 -6.77 -27.17 -43.26
N ARG A 96 -7.73 -27.69 -42.48
CA ARG A 96 -8.17 -29.09 -42.53
C ARG A 96 -9.42 -29.33 -43.40
N ARG A 97 -9.98 -28.28 -44.00
CA ARG A 97 -11.09 -28.35 -44.96
C ARG A 97 -10.56 -28.17 -46.37
#